data_AF-A0A1F7SI87-F1
#
_entry.id   AF-A0A1F7SI87-F1
#
_cell.length_a   1.000
_cell.length_b   1.000
_cell.length_c   1.000
_cell.angle_alpha   90.00
_cell.angle_beta   90.00
_cell.angle_gamma   90.00
#
_symmetry.space_group_name_H-M   'P 1'
#
loop_
_entity.id
_entity.type
_entity.pdbx_description
1 polymer ?
#
loop_
_entity_poly.entity_id
_entity_poly.type
_entity_poly.pdbx_seq_one_letter_code
_entity_poly.pdbx_strand_id
1 'polypeptide(L)' 'MPIKGYTDYKRREYCKDIKCPVQLDLDKQKEGSEEYERIRNICKIACIHTTYEFHHWTMQKGYLIVRKEK' A
#
# COMPACT_ATOMS: atom_id res chain seq x y z
N MET A 1 -2.00 15.62 -8.25
CA MET A 1 -0.99 16.39 -9.01
C MET A 1 0.34 16.13 -8.35
N PRO A 2 1.37 15.74 -9.10
CA PRO A 2 2.71 15.54 -8.53
C PRO A 2 3.23 16.86 -7.97
N ILE A 3 3.81 16.84 -6.78
CA ILE A 3 4.47 18.01 -6.19
C ILE A 3 5.88 18.08 -6.79
N LYS A 4 6.24 19.21 -7.41
CA LYS A 4 7.55 19.39 -8.04
C LYS A 4 8.66 19.16 -7.01
N GLY A 5 9.59 18.25 -7.33
CA GLY A 5 10.71 17.87 -6.45
C GLY A 5 10.40 16.72 -5.48
N TYR A 6 9.20 16.16 -5.51
CA TYR A 6 8.79 15.03 -4.66
C TYR A 6 8.43 13.81 -5.52
N THR A 7 8.54 12.62 -4.93
CA THR A 7 8.06 11.36 -5.51
C THR A 7 6.81 10.91 -4.77
N ASP A 8 5.74 10.62 -5.51
CA ASP A 8 4.49 10.12 -4.94
C ASP A 8 4.62 8.66 -4.50
N TYR A 9 3.95 8.32 -3.40
CA TYR A 9 3.82 6.94 -2.94
C TYR A 9 3.11 6.09 -4.02
N LYS A 10 3.70 4.94 -4.37
CA LYS A 10 3.12 4.03 -5.36
C LYS A 10 2.17 3.05 -4.69
N ARG A 11 1.09 2.70 -5.39
CA ARG A 11 0.11 1.73 -4.90
C ARG A 11 0.81 0.42 -4.52
N ARG A 12 0.53 -0.08 -3.30
CA ARG A 12 1.07 -1.32 -2.71
C ARG A 12 2.58 -1.31 -2.47
N GLU A 13 3.24 -0.17 -2.56
CA GLU A 13 4.69 -0.07 -2.36
C GLU A 13 5.12 -0.56 -0.97
N TYR A 14 4.41 -0.14 0.08
CA TYR A 14 4.61 -0.67 1.44
C TYR A 14 4.50 -2.20 1.48
N CYS A 15 3.36 -2.74 1.05
CA CYS A 15 3.08 -4.18 1.12
C CYS A 15 4.09 -5.02 0.34
N LYS A 16 4.62 -4.49 -0.77
CA LYS A 16 5.66 -5.14 -1.58
C LYS A 16 7.02 -5.10 -0.88
N ASP A 17 7.39 -3.96 -0.30
CA ASP A 17 8.67 -3.79 0.40
C ASP A 17 8.77 -4.72 1.62
N ILE A 18 7.70 -4.82 2.42
CA ILE A 18 7.68 -5.70 3.60
C ILE A 18 7.33 -7.16 3.28
N LYS A 19 7.15 -7.50 2.00
CA LYS A 19 6.75 -8.86 1.54
C LYS A 19 5.48 -9.37 2.24
N CYS A 20 4.46 -8.54 2.32
CA CYS A 20 3.17 -8.89 2.93
C CYS A 20 2.62 -10.18 2.30
N PRO A 21 2.26 -11.21 3.09
CA PRO A 21 1.80 -12.49 2.55
C PRO A 21 0.52 -12.34 1.70
N VAL A 22 -0.40 -11.48 2.11
CA VAL A 22 -1.62 -11.18 1.34
C VAL A 22 -1.28 -10.55 -0.02
N GLN A 23 -0.27 -9.67 -0.07
CA GLN A 23 0.19 -9.07 -1.32
C GLN A 23 0.86 -10.10 -2.24
N LEU A 24 1.66 -11.01 -1.67
CA LEU A 24 2.29 -12.10 -2.42
C LEU A 24 1.26 -13.05 -3.02
N ASP A 25 0.20 -13.39 -2.28
CA ASP A 25 -0.88 -14.24 -2.78
C ASP A 25 -1.72 -13.51 -3.83
N LEU A 26 -1.94 -12.22 -3.64
CA LEU A 26 -2.65 -11.39 -4.60
C LEU A 26 -1.90 -11.25 -5.93
N ASP A 27 -0.58 -11.06 -5.89
CA ASP A 27 0.27 -10.91 -7.09
C ASP A 27 0.33 -12.19 -7.95
N LYS A 28 -0.05 -13.36 -7.38
CA LYS A 28 -0.18 -14.62 -8.13
C LYS A 28 -1.47 -14.70 -8.94
N GLN A 29 -2.46 -13.85 -8.66
CA GLN A 29 -3.76 -13.89 -9.30
C GLN A 29 -3.85 -12.90 -10.45
N LYS A 30 -4.62 -13.27 -11.48
CA LYS A 30 -4.99 -12.34 -12.56
C LYS A 30 -5.85 -11.22 -11.99
N GLU A 31 -5.45 -9.97 -12.20
CA GLU A 31 -6.22 -8.82 -11.76
C GLU A 31 -7.68 -8.86 -12.27
N GLY A 32 -8.63 -8.63 -11.37
CA GLY A 32 -10.06 -8.69 -11.65
C GLY A 32 -10.66 -10.10 -11.69
N SER A 33 -9.88 -11.16 -11.45
CA SER A 33 -10.46 -12.49 -11.23
C SER A 33 -11.24 -12.55 -9.91
N GLU A 34 -12.13 -13.52 -9.79
CA GLU A 34 -12.87 -13.78 -8.55
C GLU A 34 -11.93 -13.99 -7.37
N GLU A 35 -10.89 -14.80 -7.56
CA GLU A 35 -9.89 -15.08 -6.54
C GLU A 35 -9.05 -13.83 -6.19
N TYR A 36 -8.71 -13.00 -7.18
CA TYR A 36 -8.04 -11.72 -6.94
C TYR A 36 -8.91 -10.81 -6.07
N GLU A 37 -10.20 -10.65 -6.38
CA GLU A 37 -11.08 -9.79 -5.58
C GLU A 37 -11.36 -10.37 -4.18
N ARG A 38 -11.42 -11.71 -4.05
CA ARG A 38 -11.54 -12.40 -2.75
C ARG A 38 -10.35 -12.07 -1.85
N ILE A 39 -9.12 -12.23 -2.33
CA ILE A 39 -7.90 -11.90 -1.58
C ILE A 39 -7.82 -10.40 -1.33
N ARG A 40 -8.12 -9.57 -2.35
CA ARG A 40 -8.10 -8.11 -2.23
C ARG A 40 -9.07 -7.61 -1.16
N ASN A 41 -10.16 -8.32 -0.92
CA ASN A 41 -11.11 -7.97 0.13
C ASN A 41 -10.43 -7.94 1.51
N ILE A 42 -9.51 -8.86 1.79
CA ILE A 42 -8.71 -8.85 3.02
C ILE A 42 -8.00 -7.50 3.19
N CYS A 43 -7.35 -6.98 2.14
CA CYS A 43 -6.71 -5.66 2.20
C CYS A 43 -7.69 -4.50 2.45
N LYS A 44 -8.96 -4.63 2.02
CA LYS A 44 -9.97 -3.56 2.13
C LYS A 44 -10.60 -3.49 3.51
N ILE A 45 -10.95 -4.64 4.09
CA ILE A 45 -11.78 -4.69 5.30
C ILE A 45 -11.07 -5.26 6.53
N ALA A 46 -9.97 -5.99 6.35
CA ALA A 46 -9.30 -6.74 7.41
C ALA A 46 -7.78 -6.81 7.17
N CYS A 47 -7.17 -5.66 6.87
CA CYS A 47 -5.73 -5.60 6.65
C CYS A 47 -4.99 -6.13 7.89
N ILE A 48 -4.01 -7.01 7.69
CA ILE A 48 -3.20 -7.60 8.77
C ILE A 48 -2.16 -6.61 9.34
N HIS A 49 -1.98 -5.47 8.68
CA HIS A 49 -1.08 -4.41 9.12
C HIS A 49 -1.87 -3.23 9.66
N THR A 50 -1.27 -2.57 10.63
CA THR A 50 -1.77 -1.37 11.29
C THR A 50 -1.34 -0.11 10.55
N THR A 51 -2.11 0.97 10.74
CA THR A 51 -1.72 2.31 10.27
C THR A 51 -0.39 2.76 10.87
N TYR A 52 -0.10 2.34 12.10
CA TYR A 52 1.16 2.66 12.79
C TYR A 52 2.37 2.09 12.04
N GLU A 53 2.35 0.80 11.69
CA GLU A 53 3.44 0.17 10.94
C GLU A 53 3.66 0.86 9.59
N PHE A 54 2.57 1.19 8.88
CA PHE A 54 2.65 1.93 7.62
C PHE A 54 3.28 3.31 7.81
N HIS A 55 2.85 4.09 8.81
CA HIS A 55 3.42 5.41 9.07
C HIS A 55 4.89 5.34 9.46
N HIS A 56 5.28 4.41 10.33
CA HIS A 56 6.68 4.23 10.68
C HIS A 56 7.54 3.85 9.47
N TRP A 57 7.03 2.98 8.60
CA TRP A 57 7.69 2.67 7.34
C TRP A 57 7.83 3.90 6.44
N THR A 58 6.80 4.74 6.31
CA THR A 58 6.89 5.97 5.48
C THR A 58 7.96 6.92 6.00
N MET A 59 8.07 7.08 7.33
CA MET A 59 9.14 7.89 7.95
C MET A 59 10.53 7.30 7.67
N GLN A 60 10.70 5.98 7.78
CA GLN A 60 11.97 5.31 7.51
C GLN A 60 12.42 5.44 6.06
N LYS A 61 11.48 5.46 5.11
CA LYS A 61 11.76 5.65 3.68
C LYS A 61 11.90 7.12 3.26
N GLY A 62 11.74 8.06 4.19
CA GLY A 62 11.88 9.49 3.93
C GLY A 62 10.68 10.12 3.21
N TYR A 63 9.49 9.50 3.27
CA TYR A 63 8.28 10.15 2.77
C TYR A 63 7.85 11.29 3.68
N LEU A 64 7.32 12.34 3.07
CA LEU A 64 6.69 13.47 3.75
C LEU A 64 5.18 13.38 3.59
N ILE A 65 4.44 13.48 4.69
CA ILE A 65 2.98 13.63 4.65
C ILE A 65 2.66 15.09 4.36
N VAL A 66 2.03 15.33 3.22
CA VAL A 66 1.62 16.66 2.77
C VAL A 66 0.11 16.79 2.84
N ARG A 67 -0.37 17.81 3.54
CA ARG A 67 -1.79 18.17 3.60
C ARG A 67 -1.99 19.45 2.81
N LYS A 68 -2.83 19.41 1.77
CA LYS A 68 -3.26 20.62 1.05
C LYS A 68 -4.05 21.53 1.98
N GLU A 69 -3.91 22.85 1.81
CA GLU A 69 -4.62 23.84 2.65
C GLU A 69 -6.13 23.91 2.38
N LYS A 70 -6.58 23.46 1.19
CA LYS A 70 -7.98 23.45 0.75
C LYS A 70 -8.32 22.13 0.06
#